data_AF-A0A1I7ZE21-F1
#
_entry.id   AF-A0A1I7ZE21-F1
#
_cell.length_a   1.000
_cell.length_b   1.000
_cell.length_c   1.000
_cell.angle_alpha   90.00
_cell.angle_beta   90.00
_cell.angle_gamma   90.00
#
_symmetry.space_group_name_H-M   'P 1'
#
loop_
_entity.id
_entity.type
_entity.pdbx_description
1 polymer ?
#
loop_
_entity_poly.entity_id
_entity_poly.type
_entity_poly.pdbx_seq_one_letter_code
_entity_poly.pdbx_strand_id
1 'polypeptide(L)'
;MPLTRNQLERLVLKCEMSGKKVNLTVQSEEGNSSNYITKVFDFDKYYTNKRVERGELVAVREGGKLALRVRCNALKLLYWTWVE
;
A
#
# COMPACT_ATOMS: atom_id res chain seq x y z
N MET A 1 8.72 18.66 1.35
CA MET A 1 7.98 18.52 0.08
C MET A 1 7.15 17.24 0.14
N PRO A 2 5.85 17.29 -0.16
CA PRO A 2 5.00 16.10 -0.21
C PRO A 2 5.43 15.18 -1.37
N LEU A 3 5.27 13.86 -1.19
CA LEU A 3 5.48 12.89 -2.27
C LEU A 3 4.31 12.96 -3.24
N THR A 4 4.60 13.02 -4.54
CA THR A 4 3.58 12.79 -5.57
C THR A 4 3.14 11.33 -5.56
N ARG A 5 1.93 11.06 -6.06
CA ARG A 5 1.41 9.68 -6.24
C ARG A 5 2.40 8.78 -6.98
N ASN A 6 2.98 9.26 -8.08
CA ASN A 6 3.96 8.50 -8.87
C ASN A 6 5.23 8.16 -8.08
N GLN A 7 5.69 9.06 -7.21
CA GLN A 7 6.85 8.79 -6.35
C GLN A 7 6.51 7.76 -5.28
N LEU A 8 5.31 7.84 -4.69
CA LEU A 8 4.84 6.84 -3.74
C LEU A 8 4.69 5.46 -4.41
N GLU A 9 4.11 5.40 -5.61
CA GLU A 9 3.97 4.15 -6.37
C GLU A 9 5.34 3.48 -6.59
N ARG A 10 6.33 4.25 -7.03
CA ARG A 10 7.71 3.76 -7.21
C ARG A 10 8.35 3.32 -5.89
N LEU A 11 8.09 4.03 -4.79
CA LEU A 11 8.62 3.69 -3.48
C LEU A 11 8.08 2.34 -2.99
N VAL A 12 6.75 2.15 -3.06
CA VAL A 12 6.08 0.91 -2.66
C VAL A 12 6.66 -0.29 -3.42
N LEU A 13 6.81 -0.17 -4.75
CA LEU A 13 7.41 -1.23 -5.56
C LEU A 13 8.86 -1.51 -5.20
N LYS A 14 9.68 -0.48 -4.95
CA LYS A 14 11.06 -0.66 -4.51
C LYS A 14 11.16 -1.37 -3.16
N CYS A 15 10.27 -1.04 -2.22
CA CYS A 15 10.20 -1.72 -0.93
C CYS A 15 9.90 -3.21 -1.12
N GLU A 16 8.91 -3.56 -1.95
CA GLU A 16 8.61 -4.96 -2.27
C GLU A 16 9.81 -5.68 -2.92
N MET A 17 10.35 -5.09 -3.99
CA MET A 17 11.43 -5.68 -4.78
C MET A 17 12.74 -5.82 -4.00
N SER A 18 12.90 -5.07 -2.90
CA SER A 18 14.06 -5.21 -2.02
C SER A 18 14.09 -6.55 -1.27
N GLY A 19 12.97 -7.29 -1.25
CA GLY A 19 12.84 -8.55 -0.50
C GLY A 19 12.94 -8.38 1.01
N LYS A 20 12.79 -7.14 1.52
CA LYS A 20 12.86 -6.82 2.95
C LYS A 20 11.47 -6.50 3.50
N LYS A 21 11.26 -6.86 4.77
CA LYS A 21 10.08 -6.46 5.55
C LYS A 21 10.21 -4.98 5.90
N VAL A 22 9.56 -4.12 5.13
CA VAL A 22 9.52 -2.66 5.33
C VAL A 22 8.20 -2.28 6.00
N ASN A 23 8.19 -1.18 6.74
CA ASN A 23 6.98 -0.54 7.24
C ASN A 23 6.96 0.91 6.77
N LEU A 24 5.91 1.33 6.08
CA LEU A 24 5.68 2.73 5.72
C LEU A 24 4.40 3.25 6.36
N THR A 25 4.44 4.49 6.83
CA THR A 25 3.25 5.24 7.26
C THR A 25 3.00 6.32 6.22
N VAL A 26 1.82 6.33 5.62
CA VAL A 26 1.43 7.28 4.59
C VAL A 26 0.24 8.09 5.08
N GLN A 27 0.40 9.40 5.07
CA GLN A 27 -0.66 10.37 5.30
C GLN A 27 -0.85 11.16 4.01
N SER A 28 -2.06 11.13 3.46
CA SER A 28 -2.49 11.99 2.37
C SER A 28 -3.46 13.05 2.87
N GLU A 29 -3.31 14.28 2.36
CA GLU A 29 -4.12 15.46 2.68
C GLU A 29 -5.56 15.35 2.15
N GLU A 30 -5.84 14.47 1.19
CA GLU A 30 -7.17 14.29 0.58
C GLU A 30 -8.12 13.40 1.43
N GLY A 31 -7.76 13.18 2.70
CA GLY A 31 -8.32 12.15 3.58
C GLY A 31 -9.72 12.45 4.08
N ASN A 32 -10.76 12.22 3.27
CA ASN A 32 -12.15 12.16 3.76
C ASN A 32 -13.10 11.23 2.98
N SER A 33 -12.61 10.40 2.05
CA SER A 33 -13.47 9.48 1.28
C SER A 33 -13.26 8.01 1.64
N SER A 34 -14.33 7.20 1.57
CA SER A 34 -14.30 5.74 1.77
C SER A 34 -13.37 5.01 0.79
N ASN A 35 -13.09 5.62 -0.37
CA ASN A 35 -12.17 5.09 -1.40
C ASN A 35 -10.73 5.65 -1.31
N TYR A 36 -10.30 6.07 -0.12
CA TYR A 36 -9.03 6.77 0.09
C TYR A 36 -7.80 5.96 -0.33
N ILE A 37 -7.77 4.65 -0.06
CA ILE A 37 -6.62 3.78 -0.32
C ILE A 37 -6.30 3.68 -1.83
N THR A 38 -7.33 3.53 -2.67
CA THR A 38 -7.16 3.38 -4.14
C THR A 38 -6.84 4.71 -4.84
N LYS A 39 -7.18 5.84 -4.20
CA LYS A 39 -6.75 7.18 -4.67
C LYS A 39 -5.26 7.42 -4.45
N VAL A 40 -4.72 6.89 -3.35
CA VAL A 40 -3.30 7.03 -2.99
C VAL A 40 -2.41 6.10 -3.81
N PHE A 41 -2.92 4.92 -4.21
CA PHE A 41 -2.14 3.94 -4.97
C PHE A 41 -3.05 3.04 -5.82
N ASP A 42 -2.62 2.79 -7.06
CA ASP A 42 -3.32 1.88 -7.96
C ASP A 42 -2.88 0.43 -7.75
N PHE A 43 -3.64 -0.33 -6.97
CA PHE A 43 -3.34 -1.74 -6.71
C PHE A 43 -3.53 -2.61 -7.95
N ASP A 44 -4.55 -2.33 -8.77
CA ASP A 44 -4.87 -3.16 -9.93
C ASP A 44 -3.82 -3.06 -11.04
N LYS A 45 -3.10 -1.93 -11.09
CA LYS A 45 -1.97 -1.73 -11.98
C LYS A 45 -0.76 -2.62 -11.66
N TYR A 46 -0.56 -3.02 -10.41
CA TYR A 46 0.68 -3.65 -9.95
C TYR A 46 0.51 -5.01 -9.29
N TYR A 47 -0.65 -5.29 -8.71
CA TYR A 47 -0.92 -6.48 -7.92
C TYR A 47 -1.99 -7.32 -8.60
N THR A 48 -1.59 -8.50 -9.07
CA THR A 48 -2.48 -9.45 -9.75
C THR A 48 -3.53 -10.03 -8.81
N ASN A 49 -3.21 -10.14 -7.51
CA ASN A 49 -4.13 -10.62 -6.49
C ASN A 49 -4.27 -9.60 -5.37
N LYS A 50 -5.50 -9.22 -5.05
CA LYS A 50 -5.84 -8.40 -3.89
C LYS A 50 -7.07 -8.96 -3.20
N ARG A 51 -7.06 -8.96 -1.87
CA ARG A 51 -8.19 -9.39 -1.04
C ARG A 51 -8.29 -8.52 0.20
N VAL A 52 -9.47 -8.50 0.81
CA VAL A 52 -9.66 -7.87 2.11
C VAL A 52 -9.74 -8.97 3.16
N GLU A 53 -8.88 -8.91 4.17
CA GLU A 53 -8.80 -9.88 5.26
C GLU A 53 -8.83 -9.13 6.59
N ARG A 54 -9.81 -9.43 7.46
CA ARG A 54 -9.98 -8.78 8.77
C ARG A 54 -9.99 -7.24 8.72
N GLY A 55 -10.46 -6.66 7.62
CA GLY A 55 -10.50 -5.20 7.40
C GLY A 55 -9.20 -4.59 6.87
N GLU A 56 -8.19 -5.41 6.57
CA GLU A 56 -6.94 -4.98 5.93
C GLU A 56 -6.94 -5.37 4.45
N LEU A 57 -6.34 -4.54 3.59
CA LEU A 57 -6.10 -4.89 2.21
C LEU A 57 -4.80 -5.70 2.13
N VAL A 58 -4.86 -6.89 1.56
CA VAL A 58 -3.71 -7.74 1.28
C VAL A 58 -3.54 -7.84 -0.23
N ALA A 59 -2.37 -7.50 -0.74
CA ALA A 59 -2.06 -7.51 -2.16
C ALA A 59 -0.77 -8.30 -2.43
N VAL A 60 -0.79 -9.15 -3.45
CA VAL A 60 0.34 -9.99 -3.86
C VAL A 60 0.58 -9.81 -5.35
N ARG A 61 1.82 -9.48 -5.70
CA ARG A 61 2.27 -9.34 -7.09
C ARG A 61 2.68 -10.70 -7.61
N GLU A 62 2.39 -10.97 -8.88
CA GLU A 62 2.84 -12.18 -9.52
C GLU A 62 4.38 -12.31 -9.47
N GLY A 63 4.88 -13.46 -9.01
CA GLY A 63 6.30 -13.70 -8.78
C GLY A 63 6.91 -12.94 -7.59
N GLY A 64 6.13 -12.17 -6.83
CA GLY A 64 6.56 -11.50 -5.60
C GLY A 64 6.67 -12.48 -4.42
N LYS A 65 7.69 -12.28 -3.57
CA LYS A 65 7.90 -13.11 -2.37
C LYS A 65 7.19 -12.59 -1.12
N LEU A 66 6.81 -11.31 -1.11
CA LEU A 66 6.20 -10.65 0.03
C LEU A 66 4.81 -10.15 -0.37
N ALA A 67 3.84 -10.34 0.52
CA ALA A 67 2.54 -9.72 0.44
C ALA A 67 2.60 -8.31 1.04
N LEU A 68 1.98 -7.35 0.35
CA LEU A 68 1.74 -6.02 0.88
C LEU A 68 0.44 -6.04 1.69
N ARG A 69 0.51 -5.70 2.98
CA ARG A 69 -0.66 -5.46 3.83
C ARG A 69 -0.82 -3.97 4.10
N VAL A 70 -2.01 -3.46 3.85
CA VAL A 70 -2.38 -2.07 4.09
C VAL A 70 -3.53 -2.01 5.09
N ARG A 71 -3.27 -1.38 6.23
CA ARG A 71 -4.27 -1.09 7.26
C ARG A 71 -4.48 0.42 7.38
N CYS A 72 -5.71 0.82 7.68
CA CYS A 72 -6.08 2.21 7.91
C CYS A 72 -6.56 2.38 9.35
N ASN A 73 -6.07 3.39 10.07
CA ASN A 73 -6.56 3.68 11.43
C ASN A 73 -7.65 4.76 11.43
N ALA A 74 -8.19 5.05 12.62
CA ALA A 74 -9.20 6.10 12.81
C ALA A 74 -8.73 7.50 12.38
N LEU A 75 -7.41 7.76 12.43
CA LEU A 75 -6.77 9.00 11.98
C LEU A 75 -6.47 9.03 10.48
N LYS A 76 -7.00 8.07 9.70
CA LYS A 76 -6.79 7.94 8.25
C LYS A 76 -5.32 7.77 7.83
N LEU A 77 -4.46 7.33 8.74
CA LEU A 77 -3.10 6.94 8.41
C LEU A 77 -3.11 5.54 7.80
N LEU A 78 -2.44 5.39 6.66
CA LEU A 78 -2.22 4.10 6.04
C LEU A 78 -0.90 3.54 6.52
N TYR A 79 -0.93 2.33 7.08
CA TYR A 79 0.28 1.58 7.39
C TYR A 79 0.43 0.48 6.36
N TRP A 80 1.57 0.48 5.71
CA TRP A 80 1.95 -0.42 4.64
C TRP A 80 3.05 -1.30 5.18
N THR A 81 2.83 -2.61 5.15
CA THR A 81 3.76 -3.57 5.72
C THR A 81 3.98 -4.70 4.72
N TRP A 82 5.23 -5.09 4.52
CA TRP A 82 5.59 -6.21 3.66
C TRP A 82 5.86 -7.44 4.51
N VAL A 83 5.07 -8.50 4.30
CA VAL A 83 5.08 -9.73 5.10
C VAL A 83 5.25 -10.95 4.20
N GLU A 84 5.70 -12.07 4.77
CA GLU A 84 5.75 -13.38 4.09
C GLU A 84 4.37 -14.02 4.02
#